data_AF-A0A956YMK1-F1
#
_entry.id   AF-A0A956YMK1-F1
#
_cell.length_a   1.000
_cell.length_b   1.000
_cell.length_c   1.000
_cell.angle_alpha   90.00
_cell.angle_beta   90.00
_cell.angle_gamma   90.00
#
_symmetry.space_group_name_H-M   'P 1'
#
loop_
_entity.id
_entity.type
_entity.pdbx_description
1 polymer ?
#
loop_
_entity_poly.entity_id
_entity_poly.type
_entity_poly.pdbx_seq_one_letter_code
_entity_poly.pdbx_strand_id
1 'polypeptide(L)' 'GRRGAEGLSARTTFIDWAFLSQMPWGRIIHGKGTGKLRTAVRKSLKNNKHVSAIEEGKDGEGGDGVTVVKFHEN' A
#
# COMPACT_ATOMS: atom_id res chain seq x y z
N GLY A 1 9.06 14.98 -6.09
CA GLY A 1 8.34 13.93 -5.33
C GLY A 1 7.11 14.55 -4.70
N ARG A 2 5.94 13.88 -4.77
CA ARG A 2 4.69 14.36 -4.14
C ARG A 2 4.91 14.55 -2.63
N ARG A 3 4.44 15.67 -2.08
CA ARG A 3 4.57 15.98 -0.63
C ARG A 3 3.81 14.92 0.18
N GLY A 4 4.28 14.62 1.39
CA GLY A 4 3.80 13.48 2.19
C GLY A 4 2.28 13.41 2.39
N ALA A 5 1.60 14.55 2.54
CA ALA A 5 0.14 14.62 2.71
C ALA A 5 -0.64 14.27 1.42
N GLU A 6 -0.22 14.81 0.27
CA GLU A 6 -0.81 14.48 -1.04
C GLU A 6 -0.56 13.02 -1.42
N GLY A 7 0.62 12.51 -1.04
CA GLY A 7 0.99 11.12 -1.24
C GLY A 7 0.18 10.14 -0.38
N LEU A 8 -0.35 10.57 0.77
CA LEU A 8 -1.22 9.75 1.62
C LEU A 8 -2.67 9.78 1.12
N SER A 9 -3.20 10.95 0.79
CA SER A 9 -4.57 11.09 0.25
C SER A 9 -4.74 10.28 -1.04
N ALA A 10 -3.81 10.41 -2.00
CA ALA A 10 -3.84 9.64 -3.23
C ALA A 10 -3.73 8.11 -3.02
N ARG A 11 -3.11 7.67 -1.91
CA ARG A 11 -3.03 6.24 -1.56
C ARG A 11 -4.32 5.72 -0.96
N THR A 12 -4.99 6.48 -0.11
CA THR A 12 -6.30 6.09 0.42
C THR A 12 -7.31 5.93 -0.72
N THR A 13 -7.36 6.89 -1.64
CA THR A 13 -8.22 6.80 -2.83
C THR A 13 -7.90 5.58 -3.69
N PHE A 14 -6.62 5.22 -3.83
CA PHE A 14 -6.23 4.01 -4.54
C PHE A 14 -6.76 2.74 -3.87
N ILE A 15 -6.70 2.64 -2.53
CA ILE A 15 -7.17 1.47 -1.80
C ILE A 15 -8.68 1.29 -1.94
N ASP A 16 -9.45 2.36 -1.80
CA ASP A 16 -10.90 2.29 -1.93
C ASP A 16 -11.31 1.92 -3.36
N TRP A 17 -10.64 2.50 -4.36
CA TRP A 17 -10.88 2.15 -5.77
C TRP A 17 -10.49 0.70 -6.08
N ALA A 18 -9.35 0.22 -5.58
CA ALA A 18 -8.91 -1.15 -5.78
C ALA A 18 -9.88 -2.17 -5.16
N PHE A 19 -10.40 -1.87 -3.96
CA PHE A 19 -11.42 -2.67 -3.30
C PHE A 19 -12.74 -2.67 -4.08
N LEU A 20 -13.24 -1.51 -4.48
CA LEU A 20 -14.48 -1.40 -5.27
C LEU A 20 -14.37 -2.08 -6.64
N SER A 21 -13.16 -2.13 -7.21
CA SER A 21 -12.87 -2.83 -8.45
C SER A 21 -12.67 -4.34 -8.26
N GLN A 22 -12.92 -4.87 -7.06
CA GLN A 22 -12.75 -6.28 -6.70
C GLN A 22 -11.35 -6.81 -7.03
N MET A 23 -10.32 -5.95 -6.93
CA MET A 23 -8.96 -6.44 -7.13
C MET A 23 -8.60 -7.39 -5.98
N PRO A 24 -8.01 -8.56 -6.27
CA PRO A 24 -7.60 -9.48 -5.22
C PRO A 24 -6.42 -8.93 -4.40
N TRP A 25 -5.58 -8.10 -5.02
CA TRP A 25 -4.42 -7.48 -4.39
C TRP A 25 -3.96 -6.23 -5.15
N GLY A 26 -3.11 -5.42 -4.51
CA GLY A 26 -2.47 -4.25 -5.08
C GLY A 26 -1.04 -4.09 -4.60
N ARG A 27 -0.27 -3.24 -5.29
CA ARG A 27 1.13 -2.90 -4.94
C ARG A 27 1.29 -1.42 -4.71
N ILE A 28 1.93 -1.07 -3.60
CA ILE A 28 2.27 0.30 -3.25
C ILE A 28 3.78 0.44 -3.24
N ILE A 29 4.30 1.14 -4.24
CA ILE A 29 5.72 1.47 -4.34
C ILE A 29 5.96 2.74 -3.50
N HIS A 30 6.82 2.62 -2.48
CA HIS A 30 7.24 3.75 -1.66
C HIS A 30 8.75 3.98 -1.69
N GLY A 31 9.51 3.08 -2.33
CA GLY A 31 10.98 3.12 -2.37
C GLY A 31 11.58 2.66 -1.04
N LYS A 32 12.88 2.34 -1.06
CA LYS A 32 13.62 1.85 0.12
C LYS A 32 13.93 2.99 1.09
N GLY A 33 14.65 4.02 0.61
CA GLY A 33 14.94 5.24 1.36
C GLY A 33 15.37 4.98 2.81
N THR A 34 14.91 5.83 3.74
CA THR A 34 15.11 5.64 5.20
C THR A 34 14.04 4.74 5.84
N GLY A 35 13.17 4.11 5.05
CA GLY A 35 12.04 3.31 5.56
C GLY A 35 10.87 4.13 6.14
N LYS A 36 10.98 5.46 6.30
CA LYS A 36 9.89 6.29 6.86
C LYS A 36 8.57 6.15 6.10
N LEU A 37 8.62 6.13 4.77
CA LEU A 37 7.42 5.92 3.93
C LEU A 37 6.89 4.50 4.04
N ARG A 38 7.75 3.47 4.10
CA ARG A 38 7.35 2.08 4.35
C ARG A 38 6.54 1.98 5.64
N THR A 39 7.06 2.54 6.73
CA THR A 39 6.38 2.53 8.03
C THR A 39 5.04 3.26 7.99
N ALA A 40 5.00 4.47 7.41
CA ALA A 40 3.77 5.25 7.31
C ALA A 40 2.68 4.53 6.48
N VAL A 41 3.06 3.96 5.33
CA VAL A 41 2.16 3.19 4.45
C VAL A 41 1.61 1.97 5.18
N ARG A 42 2.49 1.13 5.75
CA ARG A 42 2.06 -0.09 6.46
C ARG A 42 1.17 0.23 7.65
N LYS A 43 1.46 1.31 8.40
CA LYS A 43 0.61 1.76 9.52
C LYS A 43 -0.78 2.18 9.02
N SER A 44 -0.85 2.93 7.93
CA SER A 44 -2.13 3.36 7.34
C SER A 44 -2.96 2.17 6.84
N LEU A 45 -2.32 1.19 6.17
CA LEU A 45 -3.01 0.02 5.64
C LEU A 45 -3.53 -0.91 6.74
N LYS A 46 -2.78 -1.08 7.83
CA LYS A 46 -3.23 -1.91 8.97
C LYS A 46 -4.53 -1.43 9.62
N ASN A 47 -4.83 -0.13 9.50
CA ASN A 47 -6.04 0.48 10.05
C ASN A 47 -7.18 0.54 9.02
N ASN A 48 -6.99 0.06 7.80
CA ASN A 48 -7.99 0.12 6.74
C ASN A 48 -8.82 -1.16 6.73
N LYS A 49 -10.14 -1.03 6.90
CA LYS A 49 -11.12 -2.14 6.93
C LYS A 49 -11.21 -2.98 5.65
N HIS A 50 -10.75 -2.45 4.52
CA HIS A 50 -10.78 -3.15 3.23
C HIS A 50 -9.58 -4.08 3.05
N VAL A 51 -8.55 -3.96 3.90
CA VAL A 51 -7.29 -4.70 3.79
C VAL A 51 -7.32 -5.95 4.65
N SER A 52 -7.12 -7.11 4.02
CA SER A 52 -7.09 -8.41 4.70
C SER A 52 -5.68 -8.82 5.12
N ALA A 53 -4.66 -8.47 4.32
CA ALA A 53 -3.26 -8.77 4.63
C ALA A 53 -2.29 -7.80 3.97
N ILE A 54 -1.08 -7.72 4.53
CA ILE A 54 -0.01 -6.83 4.05
C ILE A 54 1.31 -7.60 4.07
N GLU A 55 1.95 -7.68 2.90
CA GLU A 55 3.20 -8.39 2.66
C GLU A 55 4.28 -7.42 2.16
N GLU A 56 5.54 -7.84 2.20
CA GLU A 56 6.62 -7.13 1.51
C GLU A 56 6.64 -7.54 0.03
N GLY A 57 7.17 -6.68 -0.83
CA GLY A 57 7.46 -7.08 -2.21
C GLY A 57 8.49 -8.20 -2.26
N LYS A 58 8.38 -9.09 -3.24
CA LYS A 58 9.36 -10.15 -3.47
C LYS A 58 10.64 -9.60 -4.13
N ASP A 59 11.69 -10.42 -4.12
CA ASP A 59 12.88 -10.17 -4.91
C ASP A 59 12.53 -10.10 -6.41
N GLY A 60 13.06 -9.10 -7.11
CA GLY A 60 12.68 -8.76 -8.49
C GLY A 60 11.45 -7.84 -8.63
N GLU A 61 10.64 -7.69 -7.58
CA GLU A 61 9.45 -6.81 -7.57
C GLU A 61 9.66 -5.49 -6.82
N GLY A 62 10.88 -5.23 -6.35
CA GLY A 62 11.28 -4.04 -5.59
C GLY A 62 11.55 -4.29 -4.10
N GLY A 63 11.37 -5.53 -3.62
CA GLY A 63 11.67 -5.94 -2.25
C GLY A 63 11.00 -5.06 -1.20
N ASP A 64 11.75 -4.71 -0.16
CA ASP A 64 11.35 -3.79 0.92
C ASP A 64 10.96 -2.37 0.45
N GLY A 65 11.17 -2.03 -0.83
CA GLY A 65 10.69 -0.77 -1.42
C GLY A 65 9.21 -0.81 -1.81
N VAL A 66 8.56 -1.96 -1.65
CA VAL A 66 7.18 -2.23 -2.07
C VAL A 66 6.42 -2.90 -0.93
N THR A 67 5.19 -2.45 -0.73
CA THR A 67 4.20 -3.12 0.10
C THR A 67 3.14 -3.74 -0.80
N VAL A 68 2.90 -5.05 -0.65
CA VAL A 68 1.79 -5.75 -1.30
C VAL A 68 0.61 -5.74 -0.33
N VAL A 69 -0.56 -5.35 -0.82
CA VAL A 69 -1.80 -5.31 -0.05
C VAL A 69 -2.79 -6.31 -0.63
N LYS A 70 -3.40 -7.13 0.21
CA LYS A 70 -4.51 -8.03 -0.14
C LYS A 70 -5.81 -7.44 0.40
N PHE A 71 -6.87 -7.57 -0.38
CA PHE A 71 -8.19 -7.05 -0.02
C PHE A 71 -9.09 -8.16 0.51
N HIS A 72 -10.10 -7.81 1.29
CA HIS A 72 -11.18 -8.75 1.60
C HIS A 72 -12.01 -9.02 0.34
N GLU A 73 -12.49 -10.25 0.18
CA GLU A 73 -13.55 -10.55 -0.79
C GLU A 73 -14.82 -9.82 -0.33
N ASN A 74 -15.56 -9.27 -1.29
CA ASN A 74 -16.79 -8.49 -1.05
C ASN A 74 -18.03 -9.33 -1.31
#